data_AF-A0A662IIN2-F1
#
_entry.id   AF-A0A662IIN2-F1
#
_cell.length_a   1.000
_cell.length_b   1.000
_cell.length_c   1.000
_cell.angle_alpha   90.00
_cell.angle_beta   90.00
_cell.angle_gamma   90.00
#
_symmetry.space_group_name_H-M   'P 1'
#
loop_
_entity.id
_entity.type
_entity.pdbx_description
1 polymer ?
#
loop_
_entity_poly.entity_id
_entity_poly.type
_entity_poly.pdbx_seq_one_letter_code
_entity_poly.pdbx_strand_id
1 'polypeptide(L)'
;MLAKSLGLLEVVGLCIGVMIGGTIYAALGIVSVESGGRGVIAFALAALIAGLVGYSYAELGSRRPDSGGSYAVVAVSLGGIAALLTAAFQLLA
;
A
#
# COMPACT_ATOMS: atom_id res chain seq x y z
N MET A 1 -23.75 11.00 7.06
CA MET A 1 -22.91 11.09 5.84
C MET A 1 -21.76 12.02 6.14
N LEU A 2 -20.51 11.55 6.11
CA LEU A 2 -19.34 12.43 6.27
C LEU A 2 -19.29 13.40 5.08
N ALA A 3 -19.02 14.68 5.33
CA ALA A 3 -18.79 15.65 4.27
C ALA A 3 -17.59 15.20 3.43
N LYS A 4 -17.82 14.93 2.14
CA LYS A 4 -16.77 14.57 1.18
C LYS A 4 -15.96 15.82 0.88
N SER A 5 -14.99 16.15 1.74
CA SER A 5 -14.18 17.37 1.60
C SER A 5 -12.68 17.13 1.47
N LEU A 6 -12.22 15.88 1.29
CA LEU A 6 -10.80 15.65 1.01
C LEU A 6 -10.51 16.01 -0.46
N GLY A 7 -9.74 17.07 -0.65
CA GLY A 7 -9.12 17.43 -1.92
C GLY A 7 -7.93 16.53 -2.26
N LEU A 8 -7.45 16.61 -3.49
CA LEU A 8 -6.36 15.76 -4.00
C LEU A 8 -5.09 15.84 -3.13
N LEU A 9 -4.71 17.05 -2.70
CA LEU A 9 -3.52 17.27 -1.89
C LEU A 9 -3.64 16.63 -0.50
N GLU A 10 -4.82 16.67 0.11
CA GLU A 10 -5.06 16.07 1.43
C GLU A 10 -5.02 14.54 1.35
N VAL A 11 -5.60 13.96 0.30
CA VAL A 11 -5.52 12.51 0.05
C VAL A 11 -4.08 12.07 -0.20
N VAL A 12 -3.35 12.78 -1.06
CA VAL A 12 -1.93 12.47 -1.34
C VAL A 12 -1.08 12.60 -0.08
N GLY A 13 -1.28 13.67 0.70
CA GLY A 13 -0.60 13.86 1.98
C GLY A 13 -0.88 12.72 2.97
N LEU A 14 -2.14 12.27 3.06
CA LEU A 14 -2.53 11.14 3.89
C LEU A 14 -1.88 9.82 3.42
N CYS A 15 -1.84 9.56 2.11
CA CYS A 15 -1.15 8.39 1.56
C CYS A 15 0.36 8.41 1.86
N ILE A 16 1.02 9.55 1.73
CA ILE A 16 2.44 9.70 2.06
C ILE A 16 2.65 9.43 3.56
N GLY A 17 1.80 10.01 4.42
CA GLY A 17 1.87 9.81 5.87
C GLY A 17 1.69 8.35 6.29
N VAL A 18 0.80 7.60 5.64
CA VAL A 18 0.59 6.18 5.93
C VAL A 18 1.74 5.30 5.43
N MET A 19 2.41 5.69 4.33
CA MET A 19 3.51 4.91 3.75
C MET A 19 4.84 5.11 4.48
N ILE A 20 5.11 6.31 5.01
CA ILE A 20 6.34 6.59 5.76
C ILE A 20 6.19 6.07 7.20
N GLY A 21 6.45 4.77 7.38
CA GLY A 21 6.42 4.09 8.68
C GLY A 21 7.79 3.98 9.36
N GLY A 22 7.83 3.44 10.58
CA GLY A 22 9.07 3.19 11.33
C GLY A 22 10.05 2.23 10.63
N THR A 23 9.54 1.38 9.75
CA THR A 23 10.30 0.36 9.03
C THR A 23 11.33 0.95 8.08
N ILE A 24 11.08 2.10 7.44
CA ILE A 24 12.07 2.71 6.54
C ILE A 24 13.32 3.17 7.30
N TYR A 25 13.15 3.72 8.50
CA TYR A 25 14.26 4.18 9.34
C TYR A 25 15.10 3.02 9.88
N ALA A 26 14.45 1.94 10.33
CA ALA A 26 15.16 0.75 10.82
C ALA A 26 15.83 -0.04 9.69
N ALA A 27 15.11 -0.26 8.58
CA ALA A 27 15.61 -1.05 7.46
C ALA A 27 16.78 -0.37 6.75
N LEU A 28 16.76 0.96 6.56
CA LEU A 28 17.90 1.66 5.97
C LEU A 28 19.18 1.48 6.80
N GLY A 29 19.08 1.51 8.13
CA GLY A 29 20.23 1.31 9.01
C GLY A 29 20.86 -0.07 8.83
N ILE A 30 20.05 -1.13 8.88
CA ILE A 30 20.51 -2.51 8.73
C ILE A 30 21.08 -2.75 7.32
N VAL A 31 20.35 -2.33 6.29
CA VAL A 31 20.75 -2.50 4.88
C VAL A 31 22.03 -1.73 4.56
N SER A 32 22.23 -0.54 5.16
CA SER A 32 23.45 0.25 4.91
C SER A 32 24.70 -0.43 5.46
N VAL A 33 24.59 -1.10 6.60
CA VAL A 33 25.69 -1.86 7.22
C VAL A 33 25.96 -3.16 6.45
N GLU A 34 24.91 -3.87 6.04
CA GLU A 34 25.05 -5.21 5.46
C GLU A 34 25.33 -5.21 3.95
N SER A 35 24.78 -4.24 3.21
CA SER A 35 24.86 -4.22 1.73
C SER A 35 26.00 -3.37 1.16
N GLY A 36 26.82 -2.73 2.01
CA GLY A 36 27.99 -1.94 1.58
C GLY A 36 27.67 -0.86 0.52
N GLY A 37 26.46 -0.29 0.56
CA GLY A 37 25.98 0.71 -0.41
C GLY A 37 25.19 0.17 -1.61
N ARG A 38 25.14 -1.15 -1.85
CA ARG A 38 24.35 -1.76 -2.94
C ARG A 38 22.85 -1.88 -2.63
N GLY A 39 22.44 -1.59 -1.40
CA GLY A 39 21.04 -1.63 -0.95
C GLY A 39 20.12 -0.69 -1.72
N VAL A 40 20.67 0.38 -2.31
CA VAL A 40 19.92 1.32 -3.16
C VAL A 40 19.29 0.61 -4.36
N ILE A 41 19.95 -0.40 -4.93
CA ILE A 41 19.43 -1.14 -6.09
C ILE A 41 18.21 -1.98 -5.69
N ALA A 42 18.27 -2.63 -4.52
CA ALA A 42 17.13 -3.38 -3.98
C ALA A 42 15.96 -2.43 -3.66
N PHE A 43 16.25 -1.25 -3.13
CA PHE A 43 15.23 -0.23 -2.84
C PHE A 43 14.58 0.31 -4.11
N ALA A 44 15.36 0.53 -5.17
CA ALA A 44 14.85 0.96 -6.48
C ALA A 44 13.93 -0.11 -7.11
N LEU A 45 14.30 -1.38 -7.02
CA LEU A 45 13.46 -2.49 -7.46
C LEU A 45 12.16 -2.58 -6.64
N ALA A 46 12.25 -2.46 -5.32
CA ALA A 46 11.08 -2.43 -4.45
C ALA A 46 10.14 -1.26 -4.78
N ALA A 47 10.68 -0.07 -5.04
CA ALA A 47 9.91 1.11 -5.44
C ALA A 47 9.21 0.91 -6.79
N LEU A 48 9.87 0.27 -7.77
CA LEU A 48 9.26 -0.06 -9.05
C LEU A 48 8.08 -1.02 -8.89
N ILE A 49 8.26 -2.09 -8.11
CA ILE A 49 7.19 -3.06 -7.82
C ILE A 49 6.02 -2.39 -7.10
N ALA A 50 6.31 -1.56 -6.08
CA ALA A 50 5.30 -0.80 -5.36
C ALA A 50 4.53 0.16 -6.29
N GLY A 51 5.20 0.78 -7.25
CA GLY A 51 4.56 1.62 -8.28
C GLY A 51 3.59 0.83 -9.16
N LEU A 52 3.97 -0.36 -9.61
CA LEU A 52 3.10 -1.25 -10.38
C LEU A 52 1.87 -1.70 -9.57
N VAL A 53 2.07 -2.03 -8.29
CA VAL A 53 0.97 -2.36 -7.37
C VAL A 53 0.05 -1.16 -7.19
N GLY A 54 0.60 0.04 -6.97
CA GLY A 54 -0.15 1.28 -6.85
C GLY A 54 -0.97 1.59 -8.10
N TYR A 55 -0.42 1.36 -9.29
CA TYR A 55 -1.15 1.51 -10.55
C TYR A 55 -2.36 0.56 -10.65
N SER A 56 -2.17 -0.71 -10.31
CA SER A 56 -3.26 -1.70 -10.28
C SER A 56 -4.38 -1.28 -9.32
N TYR A 57 -4.02 -0.82 -8.11
CA TYR A 57 -5.00 -0.31 -7.15
C TYR A 57 -5.69 0.99 -7.62
N ALA A 58 -4.98 1.88 -8.32
CA ALA A 58 -5.57 3.09 -8.88
C ALA A 58 -6.61 2.78 -9.96
N GLU A 59 -6.33 1.80 -10.83
CA GLU A 59 -7.28 1.35 -11.86
C GLU A 59 -8.53 0.71 -11.22
N LEU A 60 -8.32 -0.16 -10.23
CA LEU A 60 -9.42 -0.82 -9.50
C LEU A 60 -10.28 0.17 -8.71
N GLY A 61 -9.65 1.12 -8.01
CA GLY A 61 -10.33 2.17 -7.24
C GLY A 61 -11.08 3.17 -8.11
N SER A 62 -10.59 3.46 -9.31
CA SER A 62 -11.32 4.30 -10.27
C SER A 62 -12.57 3.61 -10.81
N ARG A 63 -12.53 2.29 -11.04
CA ARG A 63 -13.68 1.50 -11.49
C ARG A 63 -14.72 1.28 -10.38
N ARG A 64 -14.29 1.21 -9.12
CA ARG A 64 -15.18 1.06 -7.95
C ARG A 64 -14.73 1.93 -6.79
N PRO A 65 -15.37 3.10 -6.58
CA PRO A 65 -15.10 3.96 -5.43
C PRO A 65 -15.78 3.38 -4.18
N ASP A 66 -15.21 2.29 -3.65
CA ASP A 66 -15.66 1.63 -2.43
C ASP A 66 -14.66 1.90 -1.28
N SER A 67 -15.17 2.07 -0.06
CA SER A 67 -14.36 2.50 1.09
C SER A 67 -13.64 1.35 1.81
N GLY A 68 -13.78 0.11 1.34
CA GLY A 68 -13.29 -1.08 2.04
C GLY A 68 -11.90 -1.60 1.60
N GLY A 69 -11.17 -0.85 0.76
CA GLY A 69 -9.80 -1.18 0.37
C GLY A 69 -9.64 -2.54 -0.34
N SER A 70 -8.51 -3.21 -0.11
CA SER A 70 -8.15 -4.53 -0.67
C SER A 70 -9.20 -5.61 -0.38
N TYR A 71 -9.74 -5.65 0.84
CA TYR A 71 -10.78 -6.58 1.26
C TYR A 71 -12.04 -6.44 0.41
N ALA A 72 -12.54 -5.21 0.21
CA ALA A 72 -13.74 -4.97 -0.59
C ALA A 72 -13.57 -5.39 -2.05
N VAL A 73 -12.39 -5.10 -2.63
CA VAL A 73 -12.07 -5.52 -4.01
C VAL A 73 -12.09 -7.04 -4.15
N VAL A 74 -11.53 -7.77 -3.18
CA VAL A 74 -11.45 -9.24 -3.20
C VAL A 74 -12.80 -9.89 -2.87
N ALA A 75 -13.57 -9.33 -1.94
CA ALA A 75 -14.92 -9.80 -1.59
C ALA A 75 -15.86 -9.83 -2.80
N VAL A 76 -15.78 -8.80 -3.64
CA VAL A 76 -16.61 -8.70 -4.84
C VAL A 76 -16.09 -9.59 -5.98
N SER A 77 -14.77 -9.78 -6.07
CA SER A 77 -14.17 -10.49 -7.22
C SER A 77 -14.05 -12.00 -7.04
N LEU A 78 -13.77 -12.48 -5.82
CA LEU A 78 -13.52 -13.89 -5.51
C LEU A 78 -14.46 -14.50 -4.45
N GLY A 79 -15.34 -13.69 -3.84
CA GLY A 79 -16.28 -14.13 -2.82
C GLY A 79 -15.75 -14.06 -1.38
N GLY A 80 -16.63 -14.37 -0.41
CA GLY A 80 -16.41 -14.06 1.01
C GLY A 80 -15.23 -14.77 1.69
N ILE A 81 -14.93 -16.02 1.33
CA ILE A 81 -13.82 -16.78 1.93
C ILE A 81 -12.46 -16.21 1.51
N ALA A 82 -12.29 -15.91 0.22
CA ALA A 82 -11.05 -15.31 -0.29
C ALA A 82 -10.81 -13.91 0.32
N ALA A 83 -11.87 -13.13 0.50
CA ALA A 83 -11.79 -11.84 1.16
C ALA A 83 -11.39 -11.97 2.63
N LEU A 84 -11.98 -12.91 3.36
CA LEU A 84 -11.62 -13.16 4.75
C LEU A 84 -10.15 -13.54 4.90
N LEU A 85 -9.61 -14.34 3.98
CA LEU A 85 -8.18 -14.67 3.96
C LEU A 85 -7.34 -13.41 3.75
N THR A 86 -7.69 -12.54 2.80
CA THR A 86 -6.94 -11.28 2.61
C THR A 86 -7.01 -10.36 3.82
N ALA A 87 -8.16 -10.27 4.50
CA ALA A 87 -8.27 -9.53 5.75
C ALA A 87 -7.43 -10.15 6.88
N ALA A 88 -7.43 -11.48 7.00
CA ALA A 88 -6.64 -12.18 8.01
C ALA A 88 -5.13 -11.93 7.82
N PHE A 89 -4.61 -12.03 6.60
CA PHE A 89 -3.21 -11.71 6.31
C PHE A 89 -2.88 -10.24 6.58
N GLN A 90 -3.80 -9.31 6.31
CA GLN A 90 -3.58 -7.89 6.53
C GLN A 90 -3.62 -7.50 8.01
N LEU A 91 -4.36 -8.23 8.85
CA LEU A 91 -4.37 -8.04 10.31
C LEU A 91 -3.15 -8.65 11.02
N LEU A 92 -2.47 -9.59 10.37
CA LEU A 92 -1.27 -10.26 10.90
C LEU A 92 0.04 -9.51 10.59
N ALA A 93 0.04 -8.62 9.59
CA ALA A 93 1.20 -7.86 9.14
C ALA A 93 1.38 -6.56 9.94
#